data_AF-A0A1L6EKD4-F1
#
_entry.id   AF-A0A1L6EKD4-F1
#
_cell.length_a   1.000
_cell.length_b   1.000
_cell.length_c   1.000
_cell.angle_alpha   90.00
_cell.angle_beta   90.00
_cell.angle_gamma   90.00
#
_symmetry.space_group_name_H-M   'P 1'
#
loop_
_entity.id
_entity.type
_entity.pdbx_description
1 polymer ?
#
loop_
_entity_poly.entity_id
_entity_poly.type
_entity_poly.pdbx_seq_one_letter_code
_entity_poly.pdbx_strand_id
1 'polypeptide(L)'
;MASKDDLNYVAYHIIEILEEQGLDNSYINEKIDRLYEFGENKAATLLWASNQLDSRNFRLLLGKLNLTPDQVKIFCRVLNKLKKYLGYNLLS
;
A
#
# COMPACT_ATOMS: atom_id res chain seq x y z
N MET A 1 -4.88 19.30 -0.76
CA MET A 1 -3.84 18.27 -0.64
C MET A 1 -4.25 17.39 0.51
N ALA A 2 -4.27 16.08 0.29
CA ALA A 2 -4.38 15.15 1.40
C ALA A 2 -3.10 15.22 2.24
N SER A 3 -3.21 14.94 3.52
CA SER A 3 -2.07 14.80 4.41
C SER A 3 -1.83 13.33 4.75
N LYS A 4 -0.64 13.02 5.26
CA LYS A 4 -0.30 11.68 5.74
C LYS A 4 -1.29 11.17 6.80
N ASP A 5 -1.81 12.06 7.64
CA ASP A 5 -2.74 11.73 8.72
C ASP A 5 -4.15 11.38 8.22
N ASP A 6 -4.48 11.74 6.98
CA ASP A 6 -5.74 11.39 6.33
C ASP A 6 -5.72 10.00 5.67
N LEU A 7 -4.56 9.33 5.68
CA LEU A 7 -4.37 8.04 5.02
C LEU A 7 -4.78 6.88 5.92
N ASN A 8 -5.29 5.81 5.32
CA ASN A 8 -5.50 4.58 6.07
C ASN A 8 -4.19 4.02 6.64
N TYR A 9 -4.30 3.17 7.66
CA TYR A 9 -3.19 2.55 8.36
C TYR A 9 -2.05 2.02 7.47
N VAL A 10 -2.36 1.34 6.35
CA VAL A 10 -1.34 0.80 5.45
C VAL A 10 -0.67 1.94 4.68
N ALA A 11 -1.45 2.87 4.13
CA ALA A 11 -0.95 4.01 3.38
C ALA A 11 -0.08 4.94 4.25
N TYR A 12 -0.47 5.17 5.50
CA TYR A 12 0.33 5.92 6.48
C TYR A 12 1.75 5.33 6.61
N HIS A 13 1.85 4.01 6.80
CA HIS A 13 3.15 3.35 6.95
C HIS A 13 3.95 3.24 5.64
N ILE A 14 3.29 3.26 4.47
CA ILE A 14 4.00 3.42 3.19
C ILE A 14 4.73 4.76 3.18
N ILE A 15 4.02 5.86 3.46
CA ILE A 15 4.61 7.19 3.47
C ILE A 15 5.73 7.29 4.51
N GLU A 16 5.51 6.76 5.71
CA GLU A 16 6.53 6.74 6.76
C GLU A 16 7.85 6.08 6.30
N ILE A 17 7.78 5.00 5.54
CA ILE A 17 9.00 4.35 5.00
C ILE A 17 9.67 5.21 3.94
N LEU A 18 8.89 5.84 3.05
CA LEU A 18 9.44 6.69 2.00
C LEU A 18 10.15 7.91 2.61
N GLU A 19 9.58 8.49 3.68
CA GLU A 19 10.21 9.53 4.50
C GLU A 19 11.50 9.04 5.16
N GLU A 20 11.47 7.87 5.80
CA GLU A 20 12.66 7.26 6.44
C GLU A 20 13.79 6.94 5.44
N GLN A 21 13.46 6.69 4.16
CA GLN A 21 14.45 6.51 3.11
C GLN A 21 15.03 7.84 2.57
N GLY A 22 14.50 8.98 3.00
CA GLY A 22 14.94 10.30 2.54
C GLY A 22 14.57 10.59 1.10
N LEU A 23 13.42 10.08 0.63
CA LEU A 23 12.90 10.41 -0.70
C LEU A 23 12.40 11.87 -0.73
N ASP A 24 12.38 12.44 -1.94
CA ASP A 24 12.01 13.84 -2.13
C ASP A 24 10.55 14.13 -1.74
N ASN A 25 10.31 15.31 -1.16
CA ASN A 25 8.99 15.73 -0.70
C ASN A 25 7.96 15.82 -1.84
N SER A 26 8.36 16.19 -3.07
CA SER A 26 7.47 16.20 -4.23
C SER A 26 7.02 14.78 -4.58
N TYR A 27 7.93 13.81 -4.51
CA TYR A 27 7.61 12.40 -4.74
C TYR A 27 6.68 11.87 -3.65
N ILE A 28 6.96 12.19 -2.38
CA ILE A 28 6.13 11.77 -1.25
C ILE A 28 4.72 12.36 -1.34
N ASN A 29 4.58 13.66 -1.65
CA ASN A 29 3.28 14.31 -1.81
C ASN A 29 2.46 13.68 -2.95
N GLU A 30 3.08 13.34 -4.08
CA GLU A 30 2.42 12.60 -5.17
C GLU A 30 1.88 11.25 -4.68
N LYS A 31 2.64 10.53 -3.83
CA LYS A 31 2.16 9.28 -3.25
C LYS A 31 1.06 9.48 -2.22
N ILE A 32 1.09 10.54 -1.43
CA ILE A 32 0.00 10.87 -0.49
C ILE A 32 -1.31 11.06 -1.26
N ASP A 33 -1.31 11.93 -2.29
CA ASP A 33 -2.52 12.20 -3.09
C ASP A 33 -3.04 10.91 -3.76
N ARG A 34 -2.13 10.06 -4.28
CA ARG A 34 -2.52 8.78 -4.88
C ARG A 34 -3.08 7.79 -3.88
N LEU A 35 -2.47 7.70 -2.70
CA LEU A 35 -2.87 6.75 -1.65
C LEU A 35 -4.17 7.16 -0.99
N TYR A 36 -4.47 8.46 -0.96
CA TYR A 36 -5.73 9.00 -0.47
C TYR A 36 -6.94 8.47 -1.26
N GLU A 37 -6.79 8.19 -2.56
CA GLU A 37 -7.86 7.61 -3.39
C GLU A 37 -8.36 6.25 -2.89
N PHE A 38 -7.57 5.50 -2.11
CA PHE A 38 -8.00 4.22 -1.54
C PHE A 38 -8.91 4.36 -0.32
N GLY A 39 -9.03 5.56 0.26
CA GLY A 39 -9.78 5.81 1.49
C GLY A 39 -9.44 4.78 2.57
N GLU A 40 -10.47 4.16 3.15
CA GLU A 40 -10.33 3.14 4.21
C GLU A 40 -9.90 1.75 3.73
N ASN A 41 -9.72 1.54 2.42
CA ASN A 41 -9.49 0.22 1.83
C ASN A 41 -8.02 -0.24 1.98
N LYS A 42 -7.72 -0.74 3.18
CA LYS A 42 -6.40 -1.27 3.57
C LYS A 42 -5.97 -2.45 2.70
N ALA A 43 -6.91 -3.28 2.27
CA ALA A 43 -6.65 -4.44 1.42
C ALA A 43 -6.18 -4.02 0.01
N ALA A 44 -6.88 -3.07 -0.60
CA ALA A 44 -6.50 -2.47 -1.88
C ALA A 44 -5.16 -1.76 -1.79
N THR A 45 -4.96 -1.01 -0.71
CA THR A 45 -3.71 -0.29 -0.43
C THR A 45 -2.52 -1.24 -0.32
N LEU A 46 -2.66 -2.34 0.43
CA LEU A 46 -1.60 -3.34 0.57
C LEU A 46 -1.32 -4.07 -0.77
N LEU A 47 -2.36 -4.38 -1.54
CA LEU A 47 -2.20 -4.96 -2.87
C LEU A 47 -1.47 -3.98 -3.80
N TRP A 48 -1.82 -2.69 -3.79
CA TRP A 48 -1.12 -1.66 -4.53
C TRP A 48 0.35 -1.61 -4.14
N ALA A 49 0.66 -1.57 -2.84
CA ALA A 49 2.03 -1.53 -2.33
C ALA A 49 2.86 -2.72 -2.83
N SER A 50 2.28 -3.92 -2.84
CA SER A 50 2.96 -5.14 -3.33
C SER A 50 3.33 -5.10 -4.82
N ASN A 51 2.67 -4.24 -5.61
CA ASN A 51 2.92 -4.11 -7.04
C ASN A 51 3.72 -2.84 -7.39
N GLN A 52 3.84 -1.87 -6.49
CA GLN A 52 4.37 -0.54 -6.79
C GLN A 52 5.65 -0.20 -6.01
N LEU A 53 5.82 -0.73 -4.81
CA LEU A 53 7.05 -0.58 -4.05
C LEU A 53 8.10 -1.55 -4.56
N ASP A 54 9.37 -1.12 -4.54
CA ASP A 54 10.49 -2.01 -4.76
C ASP A 54 10.62 -3.04 -3.62
N SER A 55 11.40 -4.09 -3.85
CA SER A 55 11.53 -5.20 -2.91
C SER A 55 12.10 -4.81 -1.54
N ARG A 56 12.89 -3.72 -1.45
CA ARG A 56 13.44 -3.24 -0.18
C ARG A 56 12.37 -2.49 0.61
N ASN A 57 11.73 -1.50 0.01
CA ASN A 57 10.69 -0.69 0.64
C ASN A 57 9.47 -1.55 1.01
N PHE A 58 9.11 -2.51 0.17
CA PHE A 58 8.04 -3.45 0.50
C PHE A 58 8.38 -4.31 1.71
N ARG A 59 9.63 -4.80 1.84
CA ARG A 59 10.05 -5.56 3.03
C ARG A 59 10.00 -4.72 4.31
N LEU A 60 10.40 -3.45 4.25
CA LEU A 60 10.29 -2.54 5.38
C LEU A 60 8.82 -2.37 5.81
N LEU A 61 7.91 -2.25 4.83
CA LEU A 61 6.47 -2.16 5.09
C LEU A 61 5.94 -3.39 5.81
N LEU A 62 6.32 -4.57 5.34
CA LEU A 62 5.94 -5.82 6.01
C LEU A 62 6.43 -5.87 7.46
N GLY A 63 7.64 -5.37 7.73
CA GLY A 63 8.17 -5.23 9.08
C GLY A 63 7.31 -4.33 9.97
N LYS A 64 6.94 -3.14 9.48
CA LYS A 64 6.08 -2.20 10.22
C LYS A 64 4.68 -2.75 10.49
N LEU A 65 4.12 -3.50 9.53
CA LEU A 65 2.80 -4.13 9.65
C LEU A 65 2.81 -5.44 10.44
N ASN A 66 3.99 -5.91 10.88
CA ASN A 66 4.17 -7.21 11.51
C ASN A 66 3.61 -8.38 10.68
N LEU A 67 3.85 -8.34 9.37
CA LEU A 67 3.40 -9.33 8.40
C LEU A 67 4.59 -10.11 7.82
N THR A 68 4.40 -11.38 7.55
CA THR A 68 5.40 -12.17 6.84
C THR A 68 5.23 -12.07 5.32
N PRO A 69 6.31 -12.20 4.53
CA PRO A 69 6.22 -12.22 3.07
C PRO A 69 5.27 -13.29 2.54
N ASP A 70 5.20 -14.45 3.18
CA ASP A 70 4.32 -15.55 2.77
C ASP A 70 2.84 -15.24 3.00
N GLN A 71 2.49 -14.62 4.13
CA GLN A 71 1.13 -14.16 4.41
C GLN A 71 0.65 -13.21 3.31
N VAL A 72 1.48 -12.23 2.94
CA VAL A 72 1.11 -11.24 1.93
C VAL A 72 1.09 -11.82 0.52
N LYS A 73 2.00 -12.75 0.21
CA LYS A 73 1.99 -13.46 -1.08
C LYS A 73 0.72 -14.30 -1.26
N ILE A 74 0.28 -15.00 -0.22
CA ILE A 74 -0.98 -15.76 -0.26
C ILE A 74 -2.16 -14.80 -0.42
N PHE A 75 -2.19 -13.74 0.37
CA PHE A 75 -3.23 -12.71 0.31
C PHE A 75 -3.37 -12.10 -1.09
N CYS A 76 -2.26 -11.62 -1.69
CA CYS A 76 -2.27 -11.04 -3.03
C CYS A 76 -2.71 -12.06 -4.09
N ARG A 77 -2.32 -13.34 -3.97
CA ARG A 77 -2.81 -14.41 -4.87
C ARG A 77 -4.32 -14.60 -4.76
N VAL A 78 -4.86 -14.63 -3.54
CA VAL A 78 -6.31 -14.77 -3.32
C VAL A 78 -7.05 -13.57 -3.89
N LEU A 79 -6.63 -12.34 -3.57
CA LEU A 79 -7.27 -11.13 -4.10
C LEU A 79 -7.23 -11.06 -5.63
N ASN A 80 -6.09 -11.36 -6.25
CA ASN A 80 -5.98 -11.36 -7.71
C ASN A 80 -6.89 -12.42 -8.35
N LYS A 81 -7.02 -13.59 -7.72
CA LYS A 81 -7.95 -14.62 -8.17
C LYS A 81 -9.39 -14.12 -8.06
N LEU A 82 -9.78 -13.58 -6.90
CA LEU A 82 -11.13 -13.06 -6.69
C LEU A 82 -11.47 -11.93 -7.66
N LYS A 83 -10.54 -11.00 -7.91
CA LYS A 83 -10.69 -9.93 -8.90
C LYS A 83 -10.95 -10.47 -10.31
N LYS A 84 -10.27 -11.55 -10.70
CA LYS A 84 -10.46 -12.21 -12.00
C LYS A 84 -11.85 -12.83 -12.16
N TYR A 85 -12.43 -13.36 -11.09
CA TYR A 85 -13.70 -14.11 -11.16
C TYR A 85 -14.94 -13.28 -10.82
N LEU A 86 -14.80 -12.16 -10.09
CA LEU A 86 -15.95 -11.40 -9.60
C LEU A 86 -16.35 -10.22 -10.48
N GLY A 87 -15.59 -9.87 -11.53
CA GLY A 87 -15.99 -8.83 -12.50
C GLY A 87 -16.22 -7.42 -11.92
N TYR A 88 -15.99 -7.21 -10.62
CA TYR A 88 -16.22 -5.97 -9.89
C TYR A 88 -14.93 -5.54 -9.18
N ASN A 89 -14.71 -4.22 -9.14
CA ASN A 89 -13.69 -3.59 -8.31
C ASN A 89 -14.01 -3.83 -6.83
N LEU A 90 -13.51 -4.92 -6.26
CA LEU A 90 -13.48 -5.15 -4.80
C LEU A 90 -12.61 -4.13 -4.03
N LEU A 91 -12.00 -3.19 -4.75
CA LEU A 91 -10.88 -2.37 -4.31
C LEU A 91 -11.06 -0.88 -4.64
N SER A 92 -12.25 -0.49 -5.15
CA SER A 92 -12.67 0.91 -5.32
C SER A 92 -13.58 1.33 -4.19
#